data_AF-A0A847S2Z2-F1
#
_entry.id   AF-A0A847S2Z2-F1
#
_cell.length_a   1.000
_cell.length_b   1.000
_cell.length_c   1.000
_cell.angle_alpha   90.00
_cell.angle_beta   90.00
_cell.angle_gamma   90.00
#
_symmetry.space_group_name_H-M   'P 1'
#
loop_
_entity.id
_entity.type
_entity.pdbx_description
1 polymer ?
#
loop_
_entity_poly.entity_id
_entity_poly.type
_entity_poly.pdbx_seq_one_letter_code
_entity_poly.pdbx_strand_id
1 'polypeptide(L)'
;ISLHDVGYTLQTGREAMDERLAVVVKDVPSLLAQLEKYISGEPGEYYHDNCRKEKEESVATEMLSIQDLAMVGRSWVKGATINWQELYSAGQKPRQISLPTYPFEQKRYWIPIRETAYKRNSYRLHPLLHCNESNLKEQKFTSVYTGSEFFLNEHRLYNDKVLPGAAYLELARVAGELSTGAGVTGLRDVTWQRLLKVEDQATPVHVRVETS
;
A
#
# COMPACT_ATOMS: atom_id res chain seq x y z
N ILE A 1 27.03 -16.57 13.31
CA ILE A 1 26.85 -15.12 13.00
C ILE A 1 27.99 -14.37 13.67
N SER A 2 28.68 -13.48 12.93
CA SER A 2 29.77 -12.66 13.47
C SER A 2 29.21 -11.36 14.04
N LEU A 3 29.60 -10.99 15.28
CA LEU A 3 29.22 -9.71 15.87
C LEU A 3 29.75 -8.51 15.08
N HIS A 4 30.90 -8.70 14.42
CA HIS A 4 31.49 -7.67 13.56
C HIS A 4 30.58 -7.33 12.37
N ASP A 5 30.02 -8.35 11.72
CA ASP A 5 29.07 -8.18 10.60
C ASP A 5 27.71 -7.66 11.08
N VAL A 6 27.25 -8.11 12.26
CA VAL A 6 26.02 -7.58 12.90
C VAL A 6 26.16 -6.09 13.18
N GLY A 7 27.25 -5.68 13.86
CA GLY A 7 27.52 -4.28 14.19
C GLY A 7 27.56 -3.41 12.95
N TYR A 8 28.29 -3.84 11.92
CA TYR A 8 28.39 -3.11 10.65
C TYR A 8 27.02 -2.96 9.97
N THR A 9 26.23 -4.04 9.94
CA THR A 9 24.89 -4.03 9.32
C THR A 9 23.94 -3.09 10.08
N LEU A 10 23.98 -3.09 11.42
CA LEU A 10 23.13 -2.21 12.24
C LEU A 10 23.52 -0.74 12.09
N GLN A 11 24.82 -0.44 12.05
CA GLN A 11 25.34 0.93 11.99
C GLN A 11 25.18 1.57 10.61
N THR A 12 25.31 0.80 9.53
CA THR A 12 25.30 1.33 8.16
C THR A 12 24.06 0.99 7.34
N GLY A 13 23.30 -0.03 7.75
CA GLY A 13 22.18 -0.58 6.98
C GLY A 13 20.79 -0.18 7.50
N ARG A 14 20.69 0.65 8.55
CA ARG A 14 19.42 1.10 9.12
C ARG A 14 19.35 2.61 9.23
N GLU A 15 18.14 3.13 9.08
CA GLU A 15 17.85 4.52 9.40
C GLU A 15 17.93 4.75 10.91
N ALA A 16 18.64 5.81 11.33
CA ALA A 16 18.78 6.18 12.73
C ALA A 16 17.57 7.01 13.20
N MET A 17 16.55 6.33 13.72
CA MET A 17 15.35 6.95 14.30
C MET A 17 15.65 7.69 15.62
N ASP A 18 14.62 8.34 16.19
CA ASP A 18 14.78 9.23 17.35
C ASP A 18 15.08 8.49 18.67
N GLU A 19 14.42 7.36 18.92
CA GLU A 19 14.72 6.47 20.06
C GLU A 19 15.88 5.55 19.68
N ARG A 20 16.97 5.63 20.44
CA ARG A 20 18.24 4.98 20.09
C ARG A 20 18.76 4.16 21.25
N LEU A 21 19.26 2.96 20.94
CA LEU A 21 19.91 2.04 21.88
C LEU A 21 21.30 1.67 21.38
N ALA A 22 22.32 1.82 22.21
CA ALA A 22 23.68 1.37 21.95
C ALA A 22 24.16 0.41 23.04
N VAL A 23 24.74 -0.72 22.62
CA VAL A 23 25.29 -1.77 23.49
C VAL A 23 26.71 -2.07 23.01
N VAL A 24 27.69 -1.96 23.91
CA VAL A 24 29.11 -2.20 23.59
C VAL A 24 29.56 -3.49 24.27
N VAL A 25 29.75 -4.54 23.49
CA VAL A 25 30.02 -5.91 23.99
C VAL A 25 31.04 -6.63 23.10
N LYS A 26 31.67 -7.67 23.64
CA LYS A 26 32.71 -8.45 22.95
C LYS A 26 32.21 -9.82 22.46
N ASP A 27 31.08 -10.29 22.96
CA ASP A 27 30.53 -11.61 22.67
C ASP A 27 28.99 -11.63 22.69
N VAL A 28 28.43 -12.67 22.07
CA VAL A 28 26.97 -12.84 21.90
C VAL A 28 26.26 -13.05 23.25
N PRO A 29 26.76 -13.86 24.20
CA PRO A 29 26.15 -13.97 25.53
C PRO A 29 25.99 -12.62 26.24
N SER A 30 27.03 -11.78 26.20
CA SER A 30 26.99 -10.44 26.79
C SER A 30 25.97 -9.54 26.07
N LEU A 31 25.87 -9.64 24.75
CA LEU A 31 24.85 -8.91 23.99
C LEU A 31 23.44 -9.30 24.44
N LEU A 32 23.15 -10.59 24.53
CA LEU A 32 21.85 -11.10 24.94
C LEU A 32 21.49 -10.65 26.35
N ALA A 33 22.42 -10.75 27.30
CA ALA A 33 22.21 -10.30 28.67
C ALA A 33 21.87 -8.81 28.77
N GLN A 34 22.53 -7.95 27.99
CA GLN A 34 22.21 -6.51 27.98
C GLN A 34 20.88 -6.20 27.31
N LEU A 35 20.51 -6.93 26.24
CA LEU A 35 19.20 -6.79 25.60
C LEU A 35 18.06 -7.25 26.52
N GLU A 36 18.24 -8.33 27.28
CA GLU A 36 17.28 -8.80 28.27
C GLU A 36 17.04 -7.75 29.36
N LYS A 37 18.12 -7.17 29.91
CA LYS A 37 18.03 -6.08 30.88
C LYS A 37 17.31 -4.84 30.33
N TYR A 38 17.59 -4.48 29.08
CA TYR A 38 16.91 -3.37 28.43
C TYR A 38 15.40 -3.64 28.28
N ILE A 39 15.02 -4.84 27.86
CA ILE A 39 13.61 -5.23 27.70
C ILE A 39 12.89 -5.27 29.06
N SER A 40 13.55 -5.72 30.12
CA SER A 40 12.99 -5.76 31.48
C SER A 40 12.99 -4.41 32.20
N GLY A 41 13.66 -3.39 31.65
CA GLY A 41 13.81 -2.08 32.28
C GLY A 41 14.80 -2.08 33.45
N GLU A 42 15.64 -3.10 33.55
CA GLU A 42 16.70 -3.19 34.55
C GLU A 42 17.94 -2.35 34.16
N PRO A 43 18.68 -1.81 35.13
CA PRO A 43 19.93 -1.12 34.84
C PRO A 43 20.96 -2.11 34.25
N GLY A 44 21.63 -1.67 33.18
CA GLY A 44 22.66 -2.45 32.48
C GLY A 44 23.75 -1.57 31.89
N GLU A 45 24.70 -2.20 31.22
CA GLU A 45 25.77 -1.51 30.48
C GLU A 45 25.30 -1.25 29.05
N TYR A 46 24.21 -0.50 28.92
CA TYR A 46 23.65 -0.02 27.66
C TYR A 46 23.34 1.47 27.75
N TYR A 47 23.31 2.12 26.60
CA TYR A 47 22.94 3.53 26.49
C TYR A 47 21.65 3.63 25.70
N HIS A 48 20.65 4.32 26.24
CA HIS A 48 19.35 4.50 25.60
C HIS A 48 18.86 5.93 25.80
N ASP A 49 18.50 6.60 24.71
CA ASP A 49 17.98 7.96 24.79
C ASP A 49 17.13 8.31 23.55
N ASN A 50 16.33 9.37 23.69
CA ASN A 50 15.60 9.99 22.60
C ASN A 50 16.30 11.28 22.19
N CYS A 51 16.89 11.31 20.99
CA CYS A 51 17.69 12.46 20.55
C CYS A 51 16.87 13.75 20.33
N ARG A 52 15.54 13.74 20.46
CA ARG A 52 14.69 14.94 20.42
C ARG A 52 14.37 15.52 21.80
N LYS A 53 14.56 14.79 22.90
CA LYS A 53 14.19 15.26 24.24
C LYS A 53 15.11 16.37 24.78
N GLU A 54 16.41 16.32 24.46
CA GLU A 54 17.41 17.30 24.93
C GLU A 54 17.71 18.40 23.90
N LYS A 55 16.67 19.11 23.40
CA LYS A 55 16.84 20.20 22.41
C LYS A 55 17.25 21.56 23.00
N GLU A 56 17.58 21.67 24.28
CA GLU A 56 17.87 22.97 24.92
C GLU A 56 19.35 23.39 24.92
N GLU A 57 20.32 22.51 24.69
CA GLU A 57 21.71 22.97 24.48
C GLU A 57 22.36 22.22 23.32
N SER A 58 22.78 23.02 22.34
CA SER A 58 23.46 22.65 21.12
C SER A 58 24.65 21.72 21.36
N VAL A 59 24.43 20.41 21.28
CA VAL A 59 25.50 19.54 20.78
C VAL A 59 25.55 19.82 19.29
N ALA A 60 26.45 20.73 18.90
CA ALA A 60 26.83 20.90 17.51
C ALA A 60 26.96 19.51 16.87
N THR A 61 26.48 19.35 15.64
CA THR A 61 26.64 18.12 14.86
C THR A 61 28.12 17.94 14.51
N GLU A 62 28.95 17.74 15.54
CA GLU A 62 30.35 17.47 15.45
C GLU A 62 30.50 15.98 15.18
N MET A 63 31.21 15.69 14.11
CA MET A 63 31.55 14.34 13.70
C MET A 63 32.57 13.82 14.71
N LEU A 64 32.15 12.87 15.55
CA LEU A 64 32.99 12.34 16.62
C LEU A 64 34.03 11.34 16.09
N SER A 65 35.27 11.48 16.56
CA SER A 65 36.36 10.53 16.30
C SER A 65 36.18 9.25 17.12
N ILE A 66 36.47 8.12 16.50
CA ILE A 66 36.26 6.78 17.05
C ILE A 66 37.51 6.32 17.79
N GLN A 67 37.67 6.76 19.04
CA GLN A 67 38.74 6.29 19.93
C GLN A 67 38.20 5.47 21.11
N ASP A 68 36.98 5.76 21.55
CA ASP A 68 36.28 5.04 22.62
C ASP A 68 34.85 4.69 22.16
N LEU A 69 34.59 3.39 21.97
CA LEU A 69 33.28 2.89 21.55
C LEU A 69 32.17 3.21 22.55
N ALA A 70 32.47 3.27 23.85
CA ALA A 70 31.51 3.63 24.88
C ALA A 70 31.12 5.10 24.79
N MET A 71 32.08 5.98 24.50
CA MET A 71 31.81 7.39 24.24
C MET A 71 31.00 7.57 22.95
N VAL A 72 31.38 6.89 21.86
CA VAL A 72 30.64 6.92 20.59
C VAL A 72 29.18 6.48 20.78
N GLY A 73 28.95 5.37 21.51
CA GLY A 73 27.61 4.89 21.82
C GLY A 73 26.79 5.91 22.58
N ARG A 74 27.36 6.52 23.63
CA ARG A 74 26.71 7.57 24.43
C ARG A 74 26.32 8.80 23.62
N SER A 75 27.24 9.29 22.78
CA SER A 75 26.97 10.47 21.98
C SER A 75 25.98 10.20 20.85
N TRP A 76 26.04 9.01 20.24
CA TRP A 76 25.11 8.64 19.17
C TRP A 76 23.66 8.55 19.66
N VAL A 77 23.41 7.97 20.85
CA VAL A 77 22.04 7.91 21.39
C VAL A 77 21.48 9.30 21.70
N LYS A 78 22.35 10.25 22.06
CA LYS A 78 22.02 11.67 22.25
C LYS A 78 21.83 12.47 20.96
N GLY A 79 22.08 11.87 19.79
CA GLY A 79 21.84 12.52 18.50
C GLY A 79 23.08 12.85 17.67
N ALA A 80 24.29 12.61 18.17
CA ALA A 80 25.51 12.90 17.43
C ALA A 80 25.59 12.12 16.11
N THR A 81 26.17 12.73 15.08
CA THR A 81 26.42 12.08 13.79
C THR A 81 27.78 11.41 13.82
N ILE A 82 27.81 10.11 13.52
CA ILE A 82 29.02 9.28 13.60
C ILE A 82 29.40 8.80 12.20
N ASN A 83 30.69 8.90 11.85
CA ASN A 83 31.22 8.31 10.63
C ASN A 83 31.53 6.83 10.82
N TRP A 84 30.53 5.96 10.74
CA TRP A 84 30.72 4.53 10.99
C TRP A 84 31.76 3.86 10.08
N GLN A 85 32.04 4.42 8.89
CA GLN A 85 33.07 3.90 7.99
C GLN A 85 34.47 3.92 8.63
N GLU A 86 34.75 4.91 9.48
CA GLU A 86 36.07 5.04 10.13
C GLU A 86 36.39 3.83 11.02
N LEU A 87 35.39 3.24 11.66
CA LEU A 87 35.53 2.08 12.55
C LEU A 87 36.05 0.83 11.82
N TYR A 88 35.83 0.76 10.51
CA TYR A 88 36.13 -0.41 9.69
C TYR A 88 37.25 -0.17 8.67
N SER A 89 37.91 0.99 8.73
CA SER A 89 38.97 1.39 7.80
C SER A 89 40.21 0.50 7.86
N ALA A 90 40.55 0.04 9.07
CA ALA A 90 41.75 -0.74 9.35
C ALA A 90 41.39 -2.23 9.47
N GLY A 91 41.10 -2.89 8.34
CA GLY A 91 40.87 -4.33 8.36
C GLY A 91 40.10 -4.87 7.16
N GLN A 92 39.71 -6.15 7.28
CA GLN A 92 38.83 -6.77 6.30
C GLN A 92 37.42 -6.16 6.40
N LYS A 93 36.92 -5.67 5.26
CA LYS A 93 35.58 -5.07 5.19
C LYS A 93 34.51 -6.06 5.67
N PRO A 94 33.69 -5.70 6.68
CA PRO A 94 32.61 -6.55 7.15
C PRO A 94 31.58 -6.81 6.05
N ARG A 95 30.87 -7.92 6.17
CA ARG A 95 29.77 -8.27 5.25
C ARG A 95 28.46 -7.73 5.80
N GLN A 96 27.61 -7.21 4.91
CA GLN A 96 26.22 -6.97 5.27
C GLN A 96 25.48 -8.31 5.33
N ILE A 97 24.73 -8.53 6.40
CA ILE A 97 23.97 -9.76 6.63
C ILE A 97 22.49 -9.47 6.79
N SER A 98 21.64 -10.47 6.53
CA SER A 98 20.20 -10.34 6.78
C SER A 98 19.94 -10.29 8.29
N LEU A 99 19.28 -9.22 8.74
CA LEU A 99 18.77 -9.05 10.10
C LEU A 99 17.25 -8.84 10.06
N PRO A 100 16.52 -9.07 11.17
CA PRO A 100 15.07 -8.84 11.21
C PRO A 100 14.66 -7.45 10.70
N THR A 101 13.56 -7.36 9.97
CA THR A 101 13.05 -6.06 9.49
C THR A 101 12.57 -5.19 10.65
N TYR A 102 12.48 -3.88 10.42
CA TYR A 102 11.91 -2.96 11.41
C TYR A 102 10.46 -3.37 11.71
N PRO A 103 10.07 -3.56 12.98
CA PRO A 103 8.69 -3.88 13.33
C PRO A 103 7.84 -2.61 13.22
N PHE A 104 7.41 -2.27 12.00
CA PHE A 104 6.57 -1.11 11.78
C PHE A 104 5.26 -1.20 12.59
N GLU A 105 4.85 -0.06 13.12
CA GLU A 105 3.60 0.06 13.85
C GLU A 105 2.43 -0.33 12.94
N GLN A 106 1.61 -1.30 13.37
CA GLN A 106 0.49 -1.80 12.58
C GLN A 106 -0.73 -0.89 12.73
N LYS A 107 -0.65 0.32 12.19
CA LYS A 107 -1.78 1.24 12.09
C LYS A 107 -2.54 1.04 10.79
N ARG A 108 -3.86 0.84 10.89
CA ARG A 108 -4.75 0.71 9.74
C ARG A 108 -5.05 2.09 9.15
N TYR A 109 -4.31 2.46 8.11
CA TYR A 109 -4.60 3.65 7.29
C TYR A 109 -5.34 3.26 6.03
N TRP A 110 -6.67 3.15 6.11
CA TRP A 110 -7.54 2.87 4.97
C TRP A 110 -8.34 4.12 4.63
N ILE A 111 -8.48 4.42 3.35
CA ILE A 111 -9.49 5.37 2.90
C ILE A 111 -10.84 4.79 3.33
N PRO A 112 -11.66 5.53 4.09
CA PRO A 112 -13.00 5.08 4.41
C PRO A 112 -13.72 4.86 3.08
N ILE A 113 -13.93 3.60 2.73
CA ILE A 113 -14.89 3.27 1.70
C ILE A 113 -16.18 3.77 2.30
N ARG A 114 -16.65 4.94 1.84
CA ARG A 114 -18.06 5.28 2.01
C ARG A 114 -18.76 4.09 1.38
N GLU A 115 -19.38 3.27 2.21
CA GLU A 115 -20.46 2.43 1.76
C GLU A 115 -21.50 3.42 1.22
N THR A 116 -21.31 3.87 -0.01
CA THR A 116 -22.45 4.10 -0.88
C THR A 116 -23.12 2.76 -0.84
N ALA A 117 -24.14 2.65 0.00
CA ALA A 117 -25.17 1.67 -0.14
C ALA A 117 -25.72 1.88 -1.55
N TYR A 118 -25.01 1.36 -2.56
CA TYR A 118 -25.64 0.59 -3.58
C TYR A 118 -26.40 -0.45 -2.79
N LYS A 119 -27.63 -0.09 -2.38
CA LYS A 119 -28.68 -1.08 -2.19
C LYS A 119 -28.50 -1.95 -3.40
N ARG A 120 -27.92 -3.14 -3.19
CA ARG A 120 -27.91 -4.20 -4.16
C ARG A 120 -29.39 -4.38 -4.38
N ASN A 121 -29.92 -3.69 -5.40
CA ASN A 121 -31.30 -3.88 -5.79
C ASN A 121 -31.28 -5.35 -6.13
N SER A 122 -31.84 -6.18 -5.26
CA SER A 122 -31.80 -7.64 -5.32
C SER A 122 -32.49 -8.18 -6.58
N TYR A 123 -32.98 -7.27 -7.42
CA TYR A 123 -33.65 -7.47 -8.68
C TYR A 123 -32.83 -7.03 -9.91
N ARG A 124 -31.60 -6.48 -9.74
CA ARG A 124 -30.72 -6.11 -10.87
C ARG A 124 -29.75 -7.24 -11.19
N LEU A 125 -29.74 -7.71 -12.43
CA LEU A 125 -28.86 -8.80 -12.89
C LEU A 125 -27.36 -8.43 -12.78
N HIS A 126 -27.04 -7.16 -13.02
CA HIS A 126 -25.69 -6.61 -13.04
C HIS A 126 -25.73 -5.07 -12.87
N PRO A 127 -24.68 -4.39 -12.38
CA PRO A 127 -24.65 -2.92 -12.28
C PRO A 127 -24.94 -2.17 -13.59
N LEU A 128 -24.60 -2.78 -14.73
CA LEU A 128 -24.92 -2.25 -16.07
C LEU A 128 -26.20 -2.89 -16.68
N LEU A 129 -26.66 -4.03 -16.17
CA LEU A 129 -27.77 -4.78 -16.78
C LEU A 129 -28.87 -5.03 -15.75
N HIS A 130 -29.99 -4.30 -15.82
CA HIS A 130 -30.97 -4.31 -14.74
C HIS A 130 -31.94 -5.50 -14.83
N CYS A 131 -32.72 -5.60 -15.89
CA CYS A 131 -33.81 -6.57 -15.98
C CYS A 131 -33.73 -7.40 -17.27
N ASN A 132 -34.17 -8.66 -17.18
CA ASN A 132 -34.37 -9.53 -18.33
C ASN A 132 -35.84 -9.38 -18.77
N GLU A 133 -36.05 -8.93 -20.00
CA GLU A 133 -37.36 -8.76 -20.63
C GLU A 133 -37.51 -9.66 -21.87
N SER A 134 -36.69 -10.72 -21.95
CA SER A 134 -36.73 -11.70 -23.03
C SER A 134 -38.08 -12.38 -23.11
N ASN A 135 -38.48 -12.71 -24.34
CA ASN A 135 -39.65 -13.52 -24.64
C ASN A 135 -39.27 -14.59 -25.68
N LEU A 136 -40.24 -15.37 -26.15
CA LEU A 136 -39.98 -16.44 -27.13
C LEU A 136 -39.45 -15.94 -28.48
N LYS A 137 -39.56 -14.64 -28.78
CA LYS A 137 -39.16 -14.04 -30.07
C LYS A 137 -37.81 -13.33 -30.01
N GLU A 138 -37.45 -12.72 -28.88
CA GLU A 138 -36.21 -11.96 -28.75
C GLU A 138 -35.57 -12.16 -27.38
N GLN A 139 -34.22 -12.20 -27.37
CA GLN A 139 -33.45 -12.05 -26.14
C GLN A 139 -33.17 -10.56 -25.91
N LYS A 140 -33.76 -10.01 -24.85
CA LYS A 140 -33.74 -8.58 -24.58
C LYS A 140 -33.57 -8.30 -23.10
N PHE A 141 -32.67 -7.37 -22.80
CA PHE A 141 -32.45 -6.83 -21.47
C PHE A 141 -32.66 -5.33 -21.48
N THR A 142 -33.15 -4.80 -20.36
CA THR A 142 -33.41 -3.37 -20.19
C THR A 142 -32.71 -2.86 -18.94
N SER A 143 -31.99 -1.74 -19.11
CA SER A 143 -31.42 -0.94 -18.04
C SER A 143 -31.99 0.47 -18.10
N VAL A 144 -32.06 1.15 -16.97
CA VAL A 144 -32.52 2.54 -16.89
C VAL A 144 -31.45 3.31 -16.16
N TYR A 145 -30.75 4.19 -16.87
CA TYR A 145 -29.66 4.98 -16.31
C TYR A 145 -30.15 6.37 -15.92
N THR A 146 -29.89 6.78 -14.69
CA THR A 146 -30.26 8.11 -14.18
C THR A 146 -29.18 9.15 -14.45
N GLY A 147 -28.00 8.72 -14.89
CA GLY A 147 -26.84 9.59 -15.07
C GLY A 147 -26.14 9.91 -13.74
N SER A 148 -26.55 9.29 -12.63
CA SER A 148 -25.87 9.43 -11.33
C SER A 148 -24.99 8.22 -10.99
N GLU A 149 -24.97 7.21 -11.86
CA GLU A 149 -24.09 6.06 -11.74
C GLU A 149 -22.62 6.49 -11.84
N PHE A 150 -21.73 5.86 -11.08
CA PHE A 150 -20.32 6.27 -11.02
C PHE A 150 -19.68 6.32 -12.42
N PHE A 151 -19.93 5.31 -13.26
CA PHE A 151 -19.37 5.21 -14.60
C PHE A 151 -19.90 6.26 -15.58
N LEU A 152 -21.03 6.92 -15.30
CA LEU A 152 -21.57 8.04 -16.07
C LEU A 152 -21.17 9.40 -15.47
N ASN A 153 -21.07 9.47 -14.14
CA ASN A 153 -20.61 10.68 -13.46
C ASN A 153 -19.14 10.97 -13.73
N GLU A 154 -18.30 9.93 -13.78
CA GLU A 154 -16.86 10.01 -13.99
C GLU A 154 -16.46 9.99 -15.48
N HIS A 155 -17.39 9.67 -16.39
CA HIS A 155 -17.15 9.66 -17.83
C HIS A 155 -18.02 10.68 -18.56
N ARG A 156 -17.46 11.88 -18.73
CA ARG A 156 -18.11 12.97 -19.46
C ARG A 156 -17.29 13.34 -20.69
N LEU A 157 -17.97 13.51 -21.82
CA LEU A 157 -17.38 14.09 -23.02
C LEU A 157 -17.98 15.47 -23.22
N TYR A 158 -17.14 16.49 -23.15
CA TYR A 158 -17.57 17.88 -23.02
C TYR A 158 -18.49 18.05 -21.79
N ASN A 159 -19.77 18.34 -22.00
CA ASN A 159 -20.75 18.49 -20.93
C ASN A 159 -21.73 17.31 -20.82
N ASP A 160 -21.61 16.32 -21.73
CA ASP A 160 -22.53 15.20 -21.81
C ASP A 160 -22.02 14.01 -21.00
N LYS A 161 -22.91 13.37 -20.24
CA LYS A 161 -22.63 12.07 -19.62
C LYS A 161 -22.74 11.00 -20.70
N VAL A 162 -21.64 10.32 -20.97
CA VAL A 162 -21.56 9.33 -22.04
C VAL A 162 -21.22 7.98 -21.44
N LEU A 163 -21.82 6.92 -21.97
CA LEU A 163 -21.46 5.57 -21.54
C LEU A 163 -20.01 5.25 -21.99
N PRO A 164 -19.11 4.82 -21.09
CA PRO A 164 -17.74 4.49 -21.47
C PRO A 164 -17.67 3.30 -22.45
N GLY A 165 -16.67 3.30 -23.33
CA GLY A 165 -16.40 2.18 -24.27
C GLY A 165 -16.35 0.81 -23.58
N ALA A 166 -15.67 0.72 -22.44
CA ALA A 166 -15.58 -0.51 -21.64
C ALA A 166 -16.93 -0.99 -21.08
N ALA A 167 -17.86 -0.07 -20.80
CA ALA A 167 -19.19 -0.43 -20.32
C ALA A 167 -20.04 -1.09 -21.42
N TYR A 168 -19.86 -0.73 -22.70
CA TYR A 168 -20.48 -1.45 -23.81
C TYR A 168 -19.99 -2.90 -23.90
N LEU A 169 -18.68 -3.11 -23.73
CA LEU A 169 -18.09 -4.45 -23.78
C LEU A 169 -18.62 -5.31 -22.63
N GLU A 170 -18.74 -4.73 -21.42
CA GLU A 170 -19.28 -5.46 -20.28
C GLU A 170 -20.78 -5.75 -20.43
N LEU A 171 -21.57 -4.83 -21.02
CA LEU A 171 -22.97 -5.11 -21.38
C LEU A 171 -23.06 -6.32 -22.33
N ALA A 172 -22.24 -6.35 -23.38
CA ALA A 172 -22.21 -7.45 -24.33
C ALA A 172 -21.79 -8.77 -23.67
N ARG A 173 -20.74 -8.74 -22.83
CA ARG A 173 -20.24 -9.89 -22.10
C ARG A 173 -21.30 -10.49 -21.17
N VAL A 174 -21.91 -9.66 -20.32
CA VAL A 174 -22.93 -10.10 -19.37
C VAL A 174 -24.20 -10.57 -20.07
N ALA A 175 -24.68 -9.83 -21.08
CA ALA A 175 -25.89 -10.23 -21.81
C ALA A 175 -25.69 -11.55 -22.57
N GLY A 176 -24.50 -11.75 -23.17
CA GLY A 176 -24.15 -13.00 -23.83
C GLY A 176 -24.09 -14.18 -22.86
N GLU A 177 -23.48 -13.99 -21.68
CA GLU A 177 -23.40 -15.01 -20.65
C GLU A 177 -24.78 -15.41 -20.12
N LEU A 178 -25.63 -14.42 -19.83
CA LEU A 178 -27.01 -14.68 -19.38
C LEU A 178 -27.89 -15.32 -20.46
N SER A 179 -27.65 -15.02 -21.74
CA SER A 179 -28.43 -15.58 -22.85
C SER A 179 -28.04 -17.02 -23.17
N THR A 180 -26.75 -17.36 -23.03
CA THR A 180 -26.21 -18.68 -23.40
C THR A 180 -26.05 -19.64 -22.23
N GLY A 181 -26.01 -19.11 -21.00
CA GLY A 181 -25.66 -19.88 -19.79
C GLY A 181 -24.17 -20.26 -19.72
N ALA A 182 -23.34 -19.76 -20.63
CA ALA A 182 -21.91 -20.04 -20.70
C ALA A 182 -21.11 -18.74 -20.63
N GLY A 183 -19.94 -18.80 -19.99
CA GLY A 183 -19.06 -17.64 -19.88
C GLY A 183 -18.58 -17.13 -21.25
N VAL A 184 -18.68 -15.82 -21.47
CA VAL A 184 -18.12 -15.17 -22.67
C VAL A 184 -16.61 -14.99 -22.49
N THR A 185 -15.82 -15.67 -23.32
CA THR A 185 -14.34 -15.67 -23.23
C THR A 185 -13.66 -14.64 -24.12
N GLY A 186 -14.40 -14.03 -25.06
CA GLY A 186 -13.87 -12.99 -25.93
C GLY A 186 -14.97 -12.32 -26.77
N LEU A 187 -14.69 -11.09 -27.18
CA LEU A 187 -15.51 -10.33 -28.13
C LEU A 187 -14.66 -10.04 -29.37
N ARG A 188 -15.25 -10.15 -30.55
CA ARG A 188 -14.61 -9.87 -31.85
C ARG A 188 -15.49 -8.93 -32.66
N ASP A 189 -14.89 -8.27 -33.64
CA ASP A 189 -15.60 -7.41 -34.60
C ASP A 189 -16.47 -6.31 -33.96
N VAL A 190 -15.94 -5.72 -32.88
CA VAL A 190 -16.66 -4.68 -32.12
C VAL A 190 -16.69 -3.36 -32.91
N THR A 191 -17.89 -2.84 -33.11
CA THR A 191 -18.12 -1.55 -33.79
C THR A 191 -18.98 -0.64 -32.92
N TRP A 192 -18.56 0.62 -32.79
CA TRP A 192 -19.36 1.67 -32.12
C TRP A 192 -20.01 2.56 -33.17
N GLN A 193 -21.34 2.45 -33.31
CA GLN A 193 -22.09 3.26 -34.27
C GLN A 193 -22.56 4.60 -33.68
N ARG A 194 -22.94 4.61 -32.40
CA ARG A 194 -23.44 5.81 -31.73
C ARG A 194 -23.11 5.79 -30.23
N LEU A 195 -22.61 6.91 -29.74
CA LEU A 195 -22.42 7.13 -28.31
C LEU A 195 -23.77 7.27 -27.60
N LEU A 196 -23.90 6.56 -26.48
CA LEU A 196 -25.07 6.56 -25.63
C LEU A 196 -24.89 7.68 -24.62
N LYS A 197 -25.65 8.74 -24.81
CA LYS A 197 -25.72 9.87 -23.90
C LYS A 197 -26.85 9.64 -22.91
N VAL A 198 -26.60 9.94 -21.64
CA VAL A 198 -27.63 9.95 -20.60
C VAL A 198 -27.83 11.40 -20.19
N GLU A 199 -28.98 11.94 -20.55
CA GLU A 199 -29.37 13.32 -20.25
C GLU A 199 -29.91 13.43 -18.82
N ASP A 200 -30.54 14.56 -18.48
CA ASP A 200 -31.04 14.80 -17.11
C ASP A 200 -32.25 13.93 -16.73
N GLN A 201 -32.81 13.17 -17.68
CA GLN A 201 -33.88 12.22 -17.43
C GLN A 201 -33.38 10.77 -17.51
N ALA A 202 -34.00 9.93 -16.69
CA ALA A 202 -33.72 8.51 -16.65
C ALA A 202 -33.91 7.89 -18.05
N THR A 203 -32.82 7.39 -18.62
CA THR A 203 -32.76 6.93 -20.01
C THR A 203 -32.81 5.41 -20.06
N PRO A 204 -33.84 4.80 -20.68
CA PRO A 204 -33.88 3.36 -20.90
C PRO A 204 -32.89 2.95 -22.00
N VAL A 205 -32.17 1.86 -21.75
CA VAL A 205 -31.17 1.27 -22.64
C VAL A 205 -31.51 -0.19 -22.83
N HIS A 206 -31.63 -0.60 -24.09
CA HIS A 206 -31.95 -1.97 -24.45
C HIS A 206 -30.72 -2.67 -25.01
N VAL A 207 -30.45 -3.86 -24.50
CA VAL A 207 -29.44 -4.76 -25.05
C VAL A 207 -30.17 -5.96 -25.64
N ARG A 208 -29.94 -6.21 -26.93
CA ARG A 208 -30.46 -7.37 -27.64
C ARG A 208 -29.33 -8.32 -27.96
N VAL A 209 -29.60 -9.61 -27.80
CA VAL A 209 -28.67 -10.67 -28.18
C VAL A 209 -29.34 -11.50 -29.26
N GLU A 210 -28.65 -11.68 -30.37
CA GLU A 210 -29.13 -12.45 -31.51
C GLU A 210 -28.13 -13.57 -31.76
N THR A 211 -28.65 -14.77 -31.99
CA THR A 211 -27.84 -15.89 -32.48
C THR A 211 -27.84 -15.84 -33.99
N SER A 212 -26.67 -15.67 -34.58
CA SER A 212 -26.42 -15.87 -36.02
C SER A 212 -26.53 -17.33 -36.42
#